data_AF-A0A8D8D2U8-F1
#
_entry.id   AF-A0A8D8D2U8-F1
#
_cell.length_a   1.000
_cell.length_b   1.000
_cell.length_c   1.000
_cell.angle_alpha   90.00
_cell.angle_beta   90.00
_cell.angle_gamma   90.00
#
_symmetry.space_group_name_H-M   'P 1'
#
loop_
_entity.id
_entity.type
_entity.pdbx_description
1 polymer ?
#
loop_
_entity_poly.entity_id
_entity_poly.type
_entity_poly.pdbx_seq_one_letter_code
_entity_poly.pdbx_strand_id
1 'polypeptide(L)'
;MAVGSSGRTGDRVDDLVQYVTLHTPSHVLLSGSVLPFMGLYGVWAYLWVAVYGIEEYWEAGLLTLAGIGFVQVFVCLCCFWSVHVQTFLNCRKAKSPEKARLAKVVPTENNGSSELVKLQRTVVDDGASSPEPIVWFLFQKTKYVWDADKKQFRGVEFPIHRTYEEY
;
A
#
# COMPACT_ATOMS: atom_id res chain seq x y z
N MET A 1 10.10 0.75 42.53
CA MET A 1 9.33 1.92 42.01
C MET A 1 9.93 2.29 40.67
N ALA A 2 9.26 1.93 39.58
CA ALA A 2 9.49 2.49 38.26
C ALA A 2 8.10 2.76 37.69
N VAL A 3 7.88 4.03 37.36
CA VAL A 3 6.59 4.62 37.03
C VAL A 3 6.13 4.06 35.69
N GLY A 4 5.07 3.24 35.72
CA GLY A 4 4.31 2.88 34.54
C GLY A 4 3.69 4.15 33.97
N SER A 5 4.25 4.65 32.86
CA SER A 5 3.64 5.73 32.11
C SER A 5 2.42 5.19 31.38
N SER A 6 1.26 5.32 32.01
CA SER A 6 -0.04 5.11 31.39
C SER A 6 -0.33 6.31 30.48
N GLY A 7 0.14 6.21 29.24
CA GLY A 7 -0.32 7.05 28.14
C GLY A 7 -1.45 6.34 27.41
N ARG A 8 -2.65 6.92 27.40
CA ARG A 8 -3.75 6.48 26.51
C ARG A 8 -3.35 6.73 25.06
N THR A 9 -2.73 5.76 24.40
CA THR A 9 -2.53 5.72 22.95
C THR A 9 -3.62 4.84 22.34
N GLY A 10 -4.70 5.45 21.87
CA GLY A 10 -5.67 4.76 21.03
C GLY A 10 -4.97 4.25 19.76
N ASP A 11 -5.02 2.92 19.58
CA ASP A 11 -4.89 2.22 18.29
C ASP A 11 -3.51 2.23 17.60
N ARG A 12 -2.42 1.99 18.35
CA ARG A 12 -1.10 1.66 17.78
C ARG A 12 -0.89 0.14 17.81
N VAL A 13 -0.31 -0.43 16.74
CA VAL A 13 -0.04 -1.88 16.67
C VAL A 13 1.04 -2.28 17.67
N ASP A 14 2.16 -1.56 17.66
CA ASP A 14 3.26 -1.66 18.63
C ASP A 14 4.08 -0.36 18.64
N ASP A 15 5.26 -0.39 19.26
CA ASP A 15 6.16 0.77 19.34
C ASP A 15 6.69 1.22 17.98
N LEU A 16 6.80 0.32 17.01
CA LEU A 16 7.36 0.55 15.67
C LEU A 16 6.28 0.92 14.65
N VAL A 17 5.11 0.29 14.72
CA VAL A 17 4.02 0.38 13.76
C VAL A 17 2.81 1.07 14.39
N GLN A 18 2.42 2.20 13.79
CA GLN A 18 1.22 2.90 14.19
C GLN A 18 -0.01 2.13 13.71
N TYR A 19 -0.13 1.90 12.41
CA TYR A 19 -1.25 1.14 11.87
C TYR A 19 -0.89 0.44 10.55
N VAL A 20 -1.70 -0.55 10.21
CA VAL A 20 -1.59 -1.32 8.97
C VAL A 20 -2.91 -1.28 8.23
N THR A 21 -2.86 -1.01 6.92
CA THR A 21 -4.04 -1.11 6.05
C THR A 21 -3.80 -2.10 4.93
N LEU A 22 -4.83 -2.85 4.59
CA LEU A 22 -4.78 -3.91 3.59
C LEU A 22 -5.19 -3.38 2.21
N HIS A 23 -4.43 -3.76 1.18
CA HIS A 23 -4.62 -3.28 -0.18
C HIS A 23 -4.49 -4.39 -1.21
N THR A 24 -5.25 -4.25 -2.30
CA THR A 24 -5.15 -5.06 -3.50
C THR A 24 -4.77 -4.14 -4.66
N PRO A 25 -3.69 -4.44 -5.41
CA PRO A 25 -3.30 -3.62 -6.56
C PRO A 25 -4.41 -3.62 -7.62
N SER A 26 -4.68 -2.45 -8.19
CA SER A 26 -5.59 -2.31 -9.33
C SER A 26 -4.92 -2.79 -10.60
N HIS A 27 -5.72 -3.17 -11.59
CA HIS A 27 -5.21 -3.40 -12.93
C HIS A 27 -4.61 -2.10 -13.49
N VAL A 28 -3.48 -2.19 -14.20
CA VAL A 28 -2.70 -1.01 -14.65
C VAL A 28 -3.59 -0.04 -15.45
N LEU A 29 -4.42 -0.55 -16.37
CA LEU A 29 -5.32 0.29 -17.17
C LEU A 29 -6.40 0.99 -16.34
N LEU A 30 -6.80 0.39 -15.22
CA LEU A 30 -7.83 0.90 -14.32
C LEU A 30 -7.22 1.64 -13.12
N SER A 31 -5.92 1.92 -13.14
CA SER A 31 -5.30 2.70 -12.10
C SER A 31 -5.62 4.18 -12.28
N GLY A 32 -5.75 4.90 -11.17
CA GLY A 32 -5.95 6.35 -11.18
C GLY A 32 -4.75 7.12 -11.72
N SER A 33 -3.57 6.50 -11.86
CA SER A 33 -2.42 7.14 -12.51
C SER A 33 -2.39 6.95 -14.04
N VAL A 34 -3.22 6.06 -14.61
CA VAL A 34 -3.22 5.75 -16.04
C VAL A 34 -4.55 6.11 -16.69
N LEU A 35 -5.67 5.65 -16.13
CA LEU A 35 -7.01 5.81 -16.69
C LEU A 35 -7.37 7.27 -17.03
N PRO A 36 -7.19 8.27 -16.14
CA PRO A 36 -7.52 9.65 -16.49
C PRO A 36 -6.64 10.19 -17.63
N PHE A 37 -5.36 9.82 -17.67
CA PHE A 37 -4.45 10.26 -18.73
C PHE A 37 -4.77 9.62 -20.07
N MET A 38 -5.20 8.36 -20.10
CA MET A 38 -5.73 7.73 -21.32
C MET A 38 -6.89 8.53 -21.91
N GLY A 39 -7.82 8.97 -21.05
CA GLY A 39 -8.92 9.85 -21.45
C GLY A 39 -8.43 11.22 -21.95
N LEU A 40 -7.50 11.85 -21.23
CA LEU A 40 -6.94 13.15 -21.60
C LEU A 40 -6.22 13.11 -22.96
N TYR A 41 -5.39 12.10 -23.21
CA TYR A 41 -4.74 11.92 -24.51
C TYR A 41 -5.77 11.68 -25.63
N GLY A 42 -6.81 10.88 -25.37
CA GLY A 42 -7.88 10.66 -26.34
C GLY A 42 -8.63 11.95 -26.70
N VAL A 43 -9.01 12.74 -25.68
CA VAL A 43 -9.69 14.03 -25.87
C VAL A 43 -8.78 15.03 -26.59
N TRP A 44 -7.52 15.13 -26.17
CA TRP A 44 -6.52 15.98 -26.84
C TRP A 44 -6.37 15.62 -28.32
N ALA A 45 -6.21 14.32 -28.64
CA ALA A 45 -6.07 13.86 -30.01
C ALA A 45 -7.33 14.16 -30.84
N TYR A 46 -8.52 13.95 -30.29
CA TYR A 46 -9.77 14.26 -30.97
C TYR A 46 -9.91 15.76 -31.25
N LEU A 47 -9.69 16.61 -30.25
CA LEU A 47 -9.79 18.06 -30.41
C LEU A 47 -8.79 18.57 -31.45
N TRP A 48 -7.55 18.08 -31.42
CA TRP A 48 -6.51 18.54 -32.34
C TRP A 48 -6.76 18.08 -33.78
N VAL A 49 -7.07 16.80 -33.98
CA VAL A 49 -7.21 16.22 -35.33
C VAL A 49 -8.56 16.54 -35.96
N ALA A 50 -9.66 16.46 -35.21
CA ALA A 50 -11.01 16.49 -35.76
C ALA A 50 -11.71 17.85 -35.64
N VAL A 51 -11.30 18.72 -34.71
CA VAL A 51 -12.00 19.99 -34.42
C VAL A 51 -11.17 21.20 -34.85
N TYR A 52 -9.94 21.32 -34.33
CA TYR A 52 -9.09 22.49 -34.58
C TYR A 52 -8.27 22.40 -35.87
N GLY A 53 -7.88 21.18 -36.28
CA GLY A 53 -7.05 20.96 -37.45
C GLY A 53 -5.55 20.93 -37.12
N ILE A 54 -4.86 19.95 -37.70
CA ILE A 54 -3.45 19.65 -37.38
C ILE A 54 -2.52 20.76 -37.85
N GLU A 55 -2.71 21.27 -39.07
CA GLU A 55 -1.80 22.26 -39.68
C GLU A 55 -1.95 23.64 -39.06
N GLU A 56 -3.19 24.03 -38.72
CA GLU A 56 -3.49 25.37 -38.23
C GLU A 56 -3.02 25.60 -36.78
N TYR A 57 -3.01 24.54 -35.96
CA TYR A 57 -2.64 24.60 -34.55
C TYR A 57 -1.55 23.59 -34.16
N TRP A 58 -0.54 23.42 -35.00
CA TRP A 58 0.56 22.47 -34.78
C TRP A 58 1.29 22.70 -33.44
N GLU A 59 1.76 23.92 -33.20
CA GLU A 59 2.58 24.26 -32.02
C GLU A 59 1.78 24.08 -30.73
N ALA A 60 0.53 24.54 -30.72
CA ALA A 60 -0.37 24.43 -29.57
C ALA A 60 -0.71 22.96 -29.26
N GLY A 61 -0.90 22.13 -30.30
CA GLY A 61 -1.12 20.69 -30.14
C GLY A 61 0.05 20.00 -29.44
N LEU A 62 1.29 20.26 -29.88
CA LEU A 62 2.49 19.73 -29.26
C LEU A 62 2.73 20.25 -27.84
N LEU A 63 2.54 21.56 -27.62
CA LEU A 63 2.70 22.16 -26.29
C LEU A 63 1.73 21.54 -25.28
N THR A 64 0.48 21.33 -25.69
CA THR A 64 -0.54 20.68 -24.87
C THR A 64 -0.17 19.23 -24.57
N LEU A 65 0.31 18.48 -25.57
CA LEU A 65 0.79 17.10 -25.39
C LEU A 65 1.93 17.02 -24.38
N ALA A 66 2.92 17.90 -24.52
CA ALA A 66 4.05 17.99 -23.59
C ALA A 66 3.58 18.31 -22.17
N GLY A 67 2.61 19.22 -22.03
CA GLY A 67 1.99 19.55 -20.74
C GLY A 67 1.30 18.35 -20.09
N ILE A 68 0.49 17.59 -20.84
CA ILE A 68 -0.16 16.37 -20.33
C ILE A 68 0.89 15.35 -19.89
N GLY A 69 1.93 15.12 -20.71
CA GLY A 69 3.02 14.21 -20.40
C GLY A 69 3.79 14.61 -19.14
N PHE A 70 4.09 15.90 -18.98
CA PHE A 70 4.74 16.43 -17.78
C PHE A 70 3.93 16.15 -16.51
N VAL A 71 2.62 16.44 -16.54
CA VAL A 71 1.72 16.18 -15.41
C VAL A 71 1.64 14.69 -15.11
N GLN A 72 1.58 13.83 -16.13
CA GLN A 72 1.57 12.38 -15.94
C GLN A 72 2.84 11.88 -15.25
N VAL A 73 4.01 12.32 -15.70
CA VAL A 73 5.30 11.99 -15.08
C VAL A 73 5.34 12.46 -13.63
N PHE A 74 4.85 13.67 -13.35
CA PHE A 74 4.77 14.20 -12.00
C PHE A 74 3.89 13.32 -11.09
N VAL A 75 2.72 12.87 -11.57
CA VAL A 75 1.86 11.93 -10.82
C VAL A 75 2.56 10.60 -10.56
N CYS A 76 3.30 10.07 -11.55
CA CYS A 76 4.11 8.86 -11.38
C CYS A 76 5.21 9.04 -10.31
N LEU A 77 5.87 10.19 -10.27
CA LEU A 77 6.84 10.53 -9.23
C LEU A 77 6.18 10.61 -7.86
N CYS A 78 5.00 11.25 -7.73
CA CYS A 78 4.25 11.25 -6.48
C CYS A 78 3.92 9.82 -6.00
N CYS A 79 3.57 8.91 -6.91
CA CYS A 79 3.35 7.49 -6.59
C CYS A 79 4.63 6.77 -6.18
N PHE A 80 5.79 7.16 -6.70
CA PHE A 80 7.07 6.55 -6.34
C PHE A 80 7.55 6.99 -4.95
N TRP A 81 7.36 8.27 -4.59
CA TRP A 81 7.84 8.83 -3.34
C TRP A 81 6.85 8.68 -2.18
N SER A 82 5.55 8.59 -2.45
CA SER A 82 4.52 8.52 -1.43
C SER A 82 3.66 7.27 -1.56
N VAL A 83 3.80 6.37 -0.58
CA VAL A 83 2.94 5.18 -0.48
C VAL A 83 1.47 5.54 -0.26
N HIS A 84 1.18 6.71 0.33
CA HIS A 84 -0.20 7.18 0.49
C HIS A 84 -0.82 7.50 -0.86
N VAL A 85 -0.09 8.22 -1.73
CA VAL A 85 -0.53 8.53 -3.08
C VAL A 85 -0.58 7.26 -3.93
N GLN A 86 0.44 6.41 -3.83
CA GLN A 86 0.49 5.14 -4.55
C GLN A 86 -0.71 4.25 -4.23
N THR A 87 -1.03 4.08 -2.95
CA THR A 87 -2.18 3.26 -2.53
C THR A 87 -3.51 3.89 -2.88
N PHE A 88 -3.61 5.23 -2.85
CA PHE A 88 -4.83 5.93 -3.25
C PHE A 88 -5.12 5.79 -4.75
N LEU A 89 -4.11 5.97 -5.60
CA LEU A 89 -4.29 5.95 -7.06
C LEU A 89 -4.25 4.54 -7.66
N ASN A 90 -3.39 3.65 -7.14
CA ASN A 90 -3.11 2.36 -7.78
C ASN A 90 -3.64 1.15 -7.02
N CYS A 91 -4.22 1.32 -5.82
CA CYS A 91 -4.71 0.21 -5.02
C CYS A 91 -6.17 0.39 -4.60
N ARG A 92 -6.80 -0.71 -4.20
CA ARG A 92 -8.12 -0.74 -3.56
C ARG A 92 -7.96 -1.28 -2.14
N LYS A 93 -8.63 -0.66 -1.17
CA LYS A 93 -8.66 -1.15 0.21
C LYS A 93 -9.33 -2.52 0.27
N ALA A 94 -8.69 -3.48 0.92
CA ALA A 94 -9.22 -4.81 1.17
C ALA A 94 -9.76 -4.90 2.60
N LYS A 95 -10.88 -5.62 2.78
CA LYS A 95 -11.52 -5.81 4.11
C LYS A 95 -10.95 -6.99 4.89
N SER A 96 -10.32 -7.95 4.21
CA SER A 96 -9.76 -9.16 4.81
C SER A 96 -8.35 -9.43 4.27
N PRO A 97 -7.47 -10.03 5.10
CA PRO A 97 -6.10 -10.37 4.69
C PRO A 97 -6.06 -11.41 3.57
N GLU A 98 -7.09 -12.27 3.46
CA GLU A 98 -7.22 -13.25 2.38
C GLU A 98 -7.26 -12.62 0.99
N LYS A 99 -8.01 -11.51 0.83
CA LYS A 99 -8.19 -10.82 -0.46
C LYS A 99 -7.10 -9.79 -0.75
N ALA A 100 -6.36 -9.38 0.28
CA ALA A 100 -5.31 -8.39 0.18
C ALA A 100 -4.03 -8.99 -0.42
N ARG A 101 -3.27 -8.23 -1.19
CA ARG A 101 -1.93 -8.66 -1.66
C ARG A 101 -0.81 -7.84 -1.05
N LEU A 102 -1.14 -6.63 -0.60
CA LEU A 102 -0.21 -5.66 -0.06
C LEU A 102 -0.72 -5.18 1.31
N ALA A 103 0.22 -4.81 2.17
CA ALA A 103 -0.06 -4.10 3.41
C ALA A 103 0.67 -2.77 3.35
N LYS A 104 -0.06 -1.68 3.56
CA LYS A 104 0.53 -0.36 3.79
C LYS A 104 0.76 -0.22 5.28
N VAL A 105 2.02 -0.20 5.67
CA VAL A 105 2.49 -0.07 7.05
C VAL A 105 2.87 1.38 7.27
N VAL A 106 2.28 1.99 8.28
CA VAL A 106 2.62 3.35 8.71
C VAL A 106 3.35 3.25 10.04
N PRO A 107 4.65 3.56 10.09
CA PRO A 107 5.40 3.51 11.33
C PRO A 107 4.93 4.61 12.28
N THR A 108 5.30 4.44 13.52
CA THR A 108 5.20 5.48 14.52
C THR A 108 6.17 6.62 14.25
N GLU A 109 5.94 7.76 14.90
CA GLU A 109 6.86 8.90 14.82
C GLU A 109 8.30 8.49 15.16
N ASN A 110 9.26 9.02 14.41
CA ASN A 110 10.70 8.72 14.52
C ASN A 110 11.13 7.30 14.14
N ASN A 111 10.23 6.43 13.66
CA ASN A 111 10.56 5.08 13.18
C ASN A 111 10.62 4.96 11.65
N GLY A 112 11.01 6.05 10.99
CA GLY A 112 11.21 6.09 9.54
C GLY A 112 9.92 6.36 8.74
N SER A 113 9.90 5.90 7.50
CA SER A 113 8.86 6.21 6.51
C SER A 113 7.87 5.07 6.32
N SER A 114 6.66 5.43 5.86
CA SER A 114 5.62 4.44 5.51
C SER A 114 6.05 3.57 4.33
N GLU A 115 5.71 2.29 4.38
CA GLU A 115 6.11 1.29 3.40
C GLU A 115 4.93 0.46 2.90
N LEU A 116 4.97 0.06 1.63
CA LEU A 116 4.01 -0.86 1.03
C LEU A 116 4.66 -2.24 0.86
N VAL A 117 4.33 -3.16 1.76
CA VAL A 117 4.95 -4.48 1.84
C VAL A 117 4.05 -5.57 1.25
N LYS A 118 4.65 -6.63 0.70
CA LYS A 118 3.90 -7.77 0.14
C LYS A 118 3.46 -8.71 1.26
N LEU A 119 2.19 -9.10 1.25
CA LEU A 119 1.67 -10.12 2.15
C LEU A 119 2.11 -11.51 1.69
N GLN A 120 2.73 -12.24 2.60
CA GLN A 120 3.13 -13.64 2.45
C GLN A 120 2.07 -14.54 3.09
N ARG A 121 2.00 -15.77 2.59
CA ARG A 121 1.09 -16.81 3.09
C ARG A 121 1.85 -18.11 3.23
N THR A 122 1.72 -18.74 4.38
CA THR A 122 2.34 -20.03 4.66
C THR A 122 1.29 -20.97 5.20
N VAL A 123 1.13 -22.12 4.56
CA VAL A 123 0.27 -23.20 5.05
C VAL A 123 1.13 -24.10 5.93
N VAL A 124 0.71 -24.32 7.17
CA VAL A 124 1.38 -25.25 8.09
C VAL A 124 0.54 -26.53 8.10
N ASP A 125 1.19 -27.66 7.87
CA ASP A 125 0.53 -28.98 7.89
C ASP A 125 0.47 -29.50 9.33
N ASP A 126 -0.53 -29.05 10.07
CA ASP A 126 -0.79 -29.47 11.46
C ASP A 126 -1.71 -30.70 11.54
N GLY A 127 -1.86 -31.47 10.45
CA GLY A 127 -2.74 -32.66 10.41
C GLY A 127 -4.24 -32.34 10.36
N ALA A 128 -4.62 -31.07 10.21
CA ALA A 128 -6.00 -30.65 9.97
C ALA A 128 -6.42 -30.91 8.52
N SER A 129 -7.68 -31.30 8.30
CA SER A 129 -8.23 -31.63 6.96
C SER A 129 -8.23 -30.46 5.96
N SER A 130 -8.09 -29.22 6.45
CA SER A 130 -7.96 -28.00 5.63
C SER A 130 -7.19 -26.93 6.42
N PRO A 131 -5.84 -26.89 6.34
CA PRO A 131 -5.04 -25.93 7.09
C PRO A 131 -5.26 -24.50 6.58
N GLU A 132 -5.61 -23.58 7.47
CA GLU A 132 -5.74 -22.16 7.13
C GLU A 132 -4.35 -21.52 6.93
N PRO A 133 -4.14 -20.72 5.88
CA PRO A 133 -2.85 -20.08 5.64
C PRO A 133 -2.57 -18.97 6.65
N ILE A 134 -1.41 -19.05 7.30
CA ILE A 134 -0.89 -17.97 8.14
C ILE A 134 -0.45 -16.82 7.22
N VAL A 135 -1.12 -15.66 7.36
CA VAL A 135 -0.80 -14.44 6.62
C VAL A 135 0.19 -13.59 7.42
N TRP A 136 1.29 -13.19 6.80
CA TRP A 136 2.33 -12.39 7.46
C TRP A 136 3.03 -11.43 6.50
N PHE A 137 3.75 -10.45 7.06
CA PHE A 137 4.68 -9.61 6.31
C PHE A 137 5.92 -9.27 7.16
N LEU A 138 6.93 -8.71 6.52
CA LEU A 138 8.11 -8.15 7.19
C LEU A 138 8.09 -6.64 7.06
N PHE A 139 8.32 -5.94 8.17
CA PHE A 139 8.56 -4.50 8.20
C PHE A 139 9.80 -4.25 9.04
N GLN A 140 10.80 -3.59 8.45
CA GLN A 140 12.10 -3.34 9.09
C GLN A 140 12.73 -4.58 9.76
N LYS A 141 12.70 -5.72 9.05
CA LYS A 141 13.18 -7.05 9.52
C LYS A 141 12.38 -7.68 10.67
N THR A 142 11.34 -7.05 11.17
CA THR A 142 10.40 -7.63 12.15
C THR A 142 9.25 -8.33 11.44
N LYS A 143 8.90 -9.54 11.87
CA LYS A 143 7.79 -10.33 11.33
C LYS A 143 6.49 -9.97 12.03
N TYR A 144 5.48 -9.67 11.22
CA TYR A 144 4.12 -9.39 11.67
C TYR A 144 3.18 -10.47 11.16
N VAL A 145 2.42 -11.09 12.06
CA VAL A 145 1.48 -12.18 11.76
C VAL A 145 0.05 -11.69 11.99
N TRP A 146 -0.89 -12.13 11.16
CA TRP A 146 -2.30 -11.82 11.32
C TRP A 146 -2.90 -12.59 12.51
N ASP A 147 -3.52 -11.85 13.44
CA ASP A 147 -4.30 -12.38 14.57
C ASP A 147 -5.79 -12.24 14.22
N ALA A 148 -6.46 -13.39 14.01
CA ALA A 148 -7.85 -13.43 13.58
C ALA A 148 -8.83 -12.95 14.66
N ASP A 149 -8.51 -13.18 15.94
CA ASP A 149 -9.34 -12.82 17.08
C ASP A 149 -9.37 -11.31 17.28
N LYS A 150 -8.20 -10.67 17.23
CA LYS A 150 -8.08 -9.20 17.33
C LYS A 150 -8.25 -8.48 16.00
N LYS A 151 -8.34 -9.21 14.87
CA LYS A 151 -8.44 -8.65 13.51
C LYS A 151 -7.36 -7.61 13.21
N GLN A 152 -6.13 -7.87 13.65
CA GLN A 152 -4.99 -6.98 13.45
C GLN A 152 -3.70 -7.77 13.23
N PHE A 153 -2.70 -7.13 12.63
CA PHE A 153 -1.36 -7.68 12.59
C PHE A 153 -0.63 -7.45 13.90
N ARG A 154 0.25 -8.37 14.28
CA ARG A 154 1.02 -8.31 15.53
C ARG A 154 2.44 -8.78 15.32
N GLY A 155 3.38 -8.13 16.00
CA GLY A 155 4.75 -8.64 16.10
C GLY A 155 4.77 -10.01 16.78
N VAL A 156 5.73 -10.84 16.40
CA VAL A 156 5.94 -12.14 17.07
C VAL A 156 6.53 -11.87 18.46
N GLU A 157 5.78 -12.26 19.50
CA GLU A 157 6.25 -12.18 20.89
C GLU A 157 7.05 -13.44 21.25
N PHE A 158 8.27 -13.23 21.74
CA PHE A 158 9.08 -14.32 22.26
C PHE A 158 8.72 -14.59 23.73
N PRO A 159 8.60 -15.86 24.17
CA PRO A 159 8.27 -16.19 25.55
C PRO A 159 9.45 -15.97 26.51
N ILE A 160 9.91 -14.73 26.65
CA ILE A 160 11.06 -14.36 27.51
C ILE A 160 10.78 -14.52 29.01
N HIS A 161 9.53 -14.76 29.38
CA HIS A 161 9.10 -14.99 30.76
C HIS A 161 9.01 -16.49 31.11
N ARG A 162 9.19 -17.38 30.13
CA ARG A 162 9.18 -18.83 30.35
C ARG A 162 10.55 -19.29 30.81
N THR A 163 10.57 -20.24 31.74
CA THR A 163 11.80 -20.86 32.22
C THR A 163 12.41 -21.73 31.11
N TYR A 164 13.72 -21.93 31.13
CA TYR A 164 14.43 -22.75 30.12
C TYR A 164 13.86 -24.18 29.95
N GLU A 165 13.21 -24.72 30.98
CA GLU A 165 12.61 -26.06 30.95
C GLU A 165 11.39 -26.17 30.01
N GLU A 166 10.82 -25.04 29.56
CA GLU A 166 9.62 -25.00 28.71
C GLU A 166 9.93 -24.83 27.20
N TYR A 167 11.21 -24.87 26.81
CA TYR A 167 11.71 -24.74 25.44
C TYR A 167 12.31 -26.06 24.92
#